data_AF-A0A1N7CLQ1-F1
#
_entry.id   AF-A0A1N7CLQ1-F1
#
_cell.length_a   1.000
_cell.length_b   1.000
_cell.length_c   1.000
_cell.angle_alpha   90.00
_cell.angle_beta   90.00
_cell.angle_gamma   90.00
#
_symmetry.space_group_name_H-M   'P 1'
#
loop_
_entity.id
_entity.type
_entity.pdbx_description
1 polymer ?
#
loop_
_entity_poly.entity_id
_entity_poly.type
_entity_poly.pdbx_seq_one_letter_code
_entity_poly.pdbx_strand_id
1 'polypeptide(L)'
;MSAAWTFPDAPNTACFTTTEVLNGAPIVLVSHDYEGDRQFHAASHETMLSSVKIVCLTDMLRRDDLLAFHALHVADIASEQD
;
A
#
# COMPACT_ATOMS: atom_id res chain seq x y z
N MET A 1 -3.70 -3.09 23.84
CA MET A 1 -2.27 -3.27 23.51
C MET A 1 -2.16 -3.07 22.01
N SER A 2 -1.37 -2.11 21.54
CA SER A 2 -1.08 -1.99 20.11
C SER A 2 -0.40 -3.28 19.67
N ALA A 3 -0.87 -3.92 18.60
CA ALA A 3 -0.07 -4.98 17.97
C ALA A 3 1.31 -4.42 17.62
N ALA A 4 2.36 -5.21 17.83
CA ALA A 4 3.70 -4.82 17.42
C ALA A 4 3.72 -4.72 15.89
N TRP A 5 4.35 -3.67 15.37
CA TRP A 5 4.52 -3.48 13.93
C TRP A 5 5.44 -4.57 13.36
N THR A 6 5.01 -5.27 12.30
CA THR A 6 5.69 -6.45 11.76
C THR A 6 6.24 -6.26 10.34
N PHE A 7 6.17 -5.06 9.78
CA PHE A 7 6.60 -4.77 8.42
C PHE A 7 8.03 -4.20 8.44
N PRO A 8 8.86 -4.47 7.41
CA PRO A 8 10.22 -3.92 7.32
C PRO A 8 10.21 -2.40 7.16
N ASP A 9 9.23 -1.87 6.44
CA ASP A 9 9.00 -0.44 6.27
C ASP A 9 8.51 0.20 7.56
N ALA A 10 8.90 1.44 7.85
CA ALA A 10 8.39 2.15 9.02
C ALA A 10 6.87 2.43 8.91
N PRO A 11 6.15 2.54 10.04
CA PRO A 11 4.73 2.89 10.06
C PRO A 11 4.33 4.13 9.23
N ASN A 12 5.23 5.11 9.18
CA ASN A 12 5.09 6.40 8.51
C ASN A 12 5.77 6.45 7.13
N THR A 13 6.20 5.32 6.57
CA THR A 13 6.69 5.25 5.19
C THR A 13 5.65 5.85 4.24
N ALA A 14 6.10 6.75 3.36
CA ALA A 14 5.23 7.39 2.39
C ALA A 14 4.77 6.37 1.34
N CYS A 15 3.50 6.42 1.00
CA CYS A 15 2.91 5.64 -0.08
C CYS A 15 1.99 6.53 -0.92
N PHE A 16 1.81 6.16 -2.17
CA PHE A 16 0.87 6.82 -3.06
C PHE A 16 -0.44 6.04 -3.16
N THR A 17 -1.55 6.77 -3.25
CA THR A 17 -2.88 6.20 -3.42
C THR A 17 -3.77 7.18 -4.17
N THR A 18 -4.99 6.77 -4.49
CA THR A 18 -5.98 7.63 -5.12
C THR A 18 -7.14 7.96 -4.19
N THR A 19 -7.88 9.02 -4.53
CA THR A 19 -9.03 9.48 -3.72
C THR A 19 -10.13 8.43 -3.69
N GLU A 20 -10.29 7.62 -4.73
CA GLU A 20 -11.24 6.50 -4.81
C GLU A 20 -10.95 5.46 -3.73
N VAL A 21 -9.68 5.07 -3.58
CA VAL A 21 -9.24 4.15 -2.52
C VAL A 21 -9.50 4.74 -1.14
N LEU A 22 -9.23 6.04 -0.96
CA LEU A 22 -9.51 6.72 0.31
C LEU A 22 -11.01 6.82 0.62
N ASN A 23 -11.86 6.81 -0.41
CA ASN A 23 -13.32 6.79 -0.31
C ASN A 23 -13.91 5.36 -0.18
N GLY A 24 -13.07 4.33 -0.08
CA GLY A 24 -13.49 2.96 0.18
C GLY A 24 -13.64 2.08 -1.07
N ALA A 25 -13.17 2.53 -2.24
CA ALA A 25 -13.04 1.63 -3.37
C ALA A 25 -12.03 0.51 -3.05
N PRO A 26 -12.30 -0.75 -3.47
CA PRO A 26 -11.41 -1.86 -3.19
C PRO A 26 -10.06 -1.65 -3.87
N ILE A 27 -8.98 -1.97 -3.15
CA ILE A 27 -7.64 -2.00 -3.71
C ILE A 27 -7.52 -3.26 -4.56
N VAL A 28 -7.17 -3.08 -5.83
CA VAL A 28 -7.02 -4.21 -6.78
C VAL A 28 -5.61 -4.34 -7.32
N LEU A 29 -4.78 -3.29 -7.14
CA LEU A 29 -3.39 -3.28 -7.55
C LEU A 29 -2.54 -2.63 -6.47
N VAL A 30 -1.49 -3.33 -6.07
CA VAL A 30 -0.38 -2.81 -5.27
C VAL A 30 0.88 -2.92 -6.11
N SER A 31 1.56 -1.80 -6.34
CA SER A 31 2.75 -1.73 -7.18
C SER A 31 3.84 -0.89 -6.51
N HIS A 32 5.04 -0.95 -7.07
CA HIS A 32 6.11 0.01 -6.78
C HIS A 32 6.34 0.88 -8.01
N ASP A 33 6.67 2.15 -7.83
CA ASP A 33 7.12 2.99 -8.93
C ASP A 33 8.61 2.87 -9.21
N TYR A 34 9.12 3.77 -10.06
CA TYR A 34 10.52 3.82 -10.45
C TYR A 34 11.47 4.02 -9.27
N GLU A 35 11.03 4.73 -8.21
CA GLU A 35 11.83 4.98 -7.02
C GLU A 35 11.67 3.87 -5.97
N GLY A 36 10.81 2.89 -6.25
CA GLY A 36 10.49 1.80 -5.32
C GLY A 36 9.38 2.16 -4.33
N ASP A 37 8.74 3.33 -4.48
CA ASP A 37 7.69 3.75 -3.57
C ASP A 37 6.40 2.97 -3.82
N ARG A 38 5.77 2.55 -2.72
CA ARG A 38 4.56 1.73 -2.78
C ARG A 38 3.35 2.55 -3.22
N GLN A 39 2.56 1.98 -4.11
CA GLN A 39 1.35 2.58 -4.64
C GLN A 39 0.14 1.63 -4.51
N PHE A 40 -1.02 2.20 -4.22
CA PHE A 40 -2.29 1.47 -4.06
C PHE A 40 -3.34 2.04 -5.00
N HIS A 41 -3.92 1.18 -5.85
CA HIS A 41 -4.88 1.60 -6.88
C HIS A 41 -6.18 0.80 -6.83
N ALA A 42 -7.29 1.49 -7.10
CA ALA A 42 -8.60 0.88 -7.36
C ALA A 42 -8.73 0.45 -8.83
N ALA A 43 -9.81 -0.24 -9.19
CA ALA A 43 -10.05 -0.77 -10.53
C ALA A 43 -10.40 0.29 -11.61
N SER A 44 -10.30 1.58 -11.28
CA SER A 44 -10.67 2.67 -12.19
C SER A 44 -9.75 2.71 -13.42
N HIS A 45 -10.36 2.84 -14.61
CA HIS A 45 -9.64 2.87 -15.89
C HIS A 45 -8.80 4.13 -16.11
N GLU A 46 -9.06 5.22 -15.38
CA GLU A 46 -8.30 6.46 -15.50
C GLU A 46 -7.95 7.00 -14.12
N THR A 47 -6.66 7.01 -13.79
CA THR A 47 -6.14 7.73 -12.62
C THR A 47 -5.84 9.15 -13.05
N MET A 48 -6.68 10.10 -12.64
CA MET A 48 -6.40 11.52 -12.84
C MET A 48 -5.31 11.97 -11.87
N LEU A 49 -4.33 12.75 -12.33
CA LEU A 49 -3.26 13.25 -11.45
C LEU A 49 -3.79 14.01 -10.23
N SER A 50 -4.97 14.64 -10.35
CA SER A 50 -5.65 15.34 -9.25
C SER A 50 -6.18 14.41 -8.15
N SER A 51 -6.42 13.13 -8.46
CA SER A 51 -6.93 12.15 -7.49
C SER A 51 -5.82 11.55 -6.64
N VAL A 52 -4.56 11.69 -7.04
CA VAL A 52 -3.39 11.15 -6.31
C VAL A 52 -3.25 11.81 -4.93
N LYS A 53 -2.89 11.01 -3.93
CA LYS A 53 -2.66 11.38 -2.53
C LYS A 53 -1.43 10.65 -1.99
N ILE A 54 -0.74 11.28 -1.05
CA ILE A 54 0.32 10.67 -0.25
C ILE A 54 -0.25 10.33 1.12
N VAL A 55 0.04 9.13 1.60
CA VAL A 55 -0.42 8.60 2.89
C VAL A 55 0.70 7.85 3.60
N CYS A 56 0.53 7.60 4.90
CA CYS A 56 1.40 6.70 5.64
C CYS A 56 1.00 5.24 5.38
N LEU A 57 1.98 4.33 5.32
CA LEU A 57 1.72 2.89 5.16
C LEU A 57 0.74 2.35 6.21
N THR A 58 0.83 2.80 7.47
CA THR A 58 -0.10 2.40 8.53
C THR A 58 -1.55 2.76 8.22
N ASP A 59 -1.80 3.90 7.57
CA ASP A 59 -3.17 4.32 7.25
C ASP A 59 -3.78 3.42 6.19
N MET A 60 -2.97 2.92 5.26
CA MET A 60 -3.41 1.95 4.26
C MET A 60 -3.70 0.59 4.88
N LEU A 61 -2.80 0.09 5.74
CA LEU A 61 -2.98 -1.21 6.42
C LEU A 61 -4.19 -1.23 7.37
N ARG A 62 -4.58 -0.09 7.95
CA ARG A 62 -5.78 0.02 8.78
C ARG A 62 -7.09 0.03 7.98
N ARG A 63 -7.03 0.35 6.69
CA ARG A 63 -8.21 0.47 5.81
C ARG A 63 -8.60 -0.86 5.20
N ASP A 64 -7.64 -1.73 5.02
CA ASP A 64 -7.84 -3.01 4.36
C ASP A 64 -7.15 -4.10 5.16
N ASP A 65 -7.97 -4.85 5.92
CA ASP A 65 -7.52 -5.97 6.74
C ASP A 65 -6.80 -7.05 5.91
N LEU A 66 -7.03 -7.12 4.59
CA LEU A 66 -6.40 -8.08 3.69
C LEU A 66 -4.99 -7.64 3.25
N LEU A 67 -4.67 -6.34 3.28
CA LEU A 67 -3.30 -5.87 3.02
C LEU A 67 -2.30 -6.38 4.08
N ALA A 68 -2.77 -6.63 5.30
CA ALA A 68 -1.95 -7.19 6.37
C ALA A 68 -1.48 -8.62 6.05
N PHE A 69 -2.24 -9.40 5.27
CA PHE A 69 -1.88 -10.76 4.88
C PHE A 69 -0.96 -10.81 3.64
N HIS A 70 -1.08 -9.84 2.73
CA HIS A 70 -0.29 -9.83 1.49
C HIS A 70 1.17 -9.38 1.69
N ALA A 71 1.44 -8.54 2.69
CA ALA A 71 2.79 -8.07 2.97
C ALA A 71 3.70 -9.14 3.57
N LEU A 72 3.14 -10.12 4.28
CA LEU A 72 3.90 -11.28 4.77
C LEU A 72 4.44 -12.13 3.60
N HIS A 73 3.70 -12.22 2.48
CA HIS A 73 4.14 -12.98 1.30
C HIS A 73 5.19 -12.25 0.45
N VAL A 74 5.16 -10.90 0.40
CA VAL A 74 6.14 -10.13 -0.40
C VAL A 74 7.51 -10.06 0.29
N ALA A 75 7.54 -10.03 1.63
CA ALA A 75 8.79 -10.09 2.38
C ALA A 75 9.55 -11.42 2.16
N ASP A 76 8.82 -12.52 1.99
CA ASP A 76 9.41 -13.82 1.65
C ASP A 76 9.98 -13.82 0.21
N ILE A 77 9.28 -13.25 -0.78
CA ILE A 77 9.76 -13.22 -2.17
C ILE A 77 10.99 -12.30 -2.35
N ALA A 78 11.06 -11.18 -1.63
CA ALA A 78 12.20 -10.26 -1.69
C ALA A 78 13.48 -10.87 -1.08
N SER A 79 13.36 -11.94 -0.28
CA SER A 79 14.48 -12.64 0.34
C SER A 79 15.07 -13.76 -0.53
N GLU A 80 14.46 -14.07 -1.69
CA GLU A 80 14.86 -15.17 -2.59
C GLU A 80 15.55 -14.70 -3.89
N GLN A 81 15.89 -13.43 -4.01
CA GLN A 81 16.70 -12.92 -5.13
C GLN A 81 18.10 -12.54 -4.66
N ASP A 82 18.94 -13.57 -4.50
CA ASP A 82 20.40 -13.49 -4.34
C ASP A 82 21.07 -14.06 -5.61
#